data_AF-A0A7I9YTS4-F1
#
_entry.id   AF-A0A7I9YTS4-F1
#
_cell.length_a   1.000
_cell.length_b   1.000
_cell.length_c   1.000
_cell.angle_alpha   90.00
_cell.angle_beta   90.00
_cell.angle_gamma   90.00
#
_symmetry.space_group_name_H-M   'P 1'
#
loop_
_entity.id
_entity.type
_entity.pdbx_description
1 polymer ?
#
loop_
_entity_poly.entity_id
_entity_poly.type
_entity_poly.pdbx_seq_one_letter_code
_entity_poly.pdbx_strand_id
1 'polypeptide(L)'
;MSRRGRGKPLRRREPGKFVPLVGRVEIGPDGYEYEVRPVAAARAVKVYRCPGCDHHIQPGTPHVVVWPNDLPQAVEERRHWHTPCWTNRATRGPTRKWS
;
A
#
# COMPACT_ATOMS: atom_id res chain seq x y z
N MET A 1 -3.52 52.12 -23.30
CA MET A 1 -4.13 51.43 -24.46
C MET A 1 -3.04 50.50 -25.00
N SER A 2 -3.08 49.18 -25.08
CA SER A 2 -4.15 48.19 -25.07
C SER A 2 -3.62 46.84 -24.56
N ARG A 3 -4.55 46.08 -23.99
CA ARG A 3 -4.43 44.77 -23.36
C ARG A 3 -4.03 43.70 -24.37
N ARG A 4 -3.14 42.76 -24.00
CA ARG A 4 -3.19 41.37 -24.50
C ARG A 4 -2.73 40.39 -23.42
N GLY A 5 -3.68 39.96 -22.60
CA GLY A 5 -3.52 38.81 -21.73
C GLY A 5 -3.39 37.53 -22.55
N ARG A 6 -2.34 36.74 -22.31
CA ARG A 6 -2.22 35.38 -22.82
C ARG A 6 -2.77 34.42 -21.75
N GLY A 7 -4.02 34.02 -21.93
CA GLY A 7 -4.66 32.99 -21.12
C GLY A 7 -3.88 31.67 -21.24
N LYS A 8 -3.53 31.08 -20.10
CA LYS A 8 -2.94 29.74 -20.04
C LYS A 8 -4.06 28.74 -20.37
N PRO A 9 -3.85 27.75 -21.25
CA PRO A 9 -4.90 26.78 -21.52
C PRO A 9 -5.22 26.04 -20.22
N LEU A 10 -6.51 26.04 -19.85
CA LEU A 10 -7.03 25.20 -18.79
C LEU A 10 -6.68 23.77 -19.18
N ARG A 11 -5.79 23.14 -18.40
CA ARG A 11 -5.48 21.72 -18.54
C ARG A 11 -6.80 20.96 -18.49
N ARG A 12 -7.21 20.43 -19.64
CA ARG A 12 -8.30 19.49 -19.78
C ARG A 12 -8.02 18.37 -18.78
N ARG A 13 -8.76 18.35 -17.67
CA ARG A 13 -8.76 17.23 -16.74
C ARG A 13 -9.35 16.07 -17.51
N GLU A 14 -8.50 15.14 -17.89
CA GLU A 14 -8.94 13.90 -18.51
C GLU A 14 -9.82 13.16 -17.49
N PRO A 15 -11.02 12.69 -17.86
CA PRO A 15 -11.82 11.87 -16.97
C PRO A 15 -11.03 10.60 -16.66
N GLY A 16 -10.69 10.44 -15.38
CA GLY A 16 -9.94 9.30 -14.88
C GLY A 16 -10.63 8.01 -15.33
N LYS A 17 -9.90 7.22 -16.11
CA LYS A 17 -10.28 5.85 -16.45
C LYS A 17 -10.62 5.15 -15.13
N PHE A 18 -11.88 4.78 -14.96
CA PHE A 18 -12.30 3.93 -13.86
C PHE A 18 -11.64 2.58 -14.06
N VAL A 19 -10.52 2.37 -13.38
CA VAL A 19 -9.94 1.04 -13.22
C VAL A 19 -10.85 0.33 -12.22
N PRO A 20 -11.43 -0.85 -12.53
CA PRO A 20 -12.29 -1.55 -11.59
C PRO A 20 -11.54 -1.74 -10.28
N LEU A 21 -12.22 -1.50 -9.15
CA LEU A 21 -11.74 -1.65 -7.77
C LEU A 21 -11.52 -3.13 -7.39
N VAL A 22 -10.99 -3.94 -8.31
CA VAL A 22 -10.49 -5.27 -7.97
C VAL A 22 -9.32 -5.02 -7.03
N GLY A 23 -9.37 -5.63 -5.84
CA GLY A 23 -8.26 -5.60 -4.90
C GLY A 23 -6.96 -5.91 -5.63
N ARG A 24 -5.87 -5.22 -5.29
CA ARG A 24 -4.59 -5.48 -5.93
C ARG A 24 -4.11 -6.84 -5.45
N VAL A 25 -4.21 -7.87 -6.29
CA VAL A 25 -3.66 -9.20 -6.01
C VAL A 25 -2.19 -9.25 -6.41
N GLU A 26 -1.34 -9.77 -5.54
CA GLU A 26 0.10 -9.95 -5.79
C GLU A 26 0.57 -11.31 -5.26
N ILE A 27 1.57 -11.91 -5.93
CA ILE A 27 2.23 -13.12 -5.43
C ILE A 27 3.09 -12.77 -4.20
N GLY A 28 2.90 -13.53 -3.13
CA GLY A 28 3.64 -13.43 -1.88
C GLY A 28 5.04 -14.04 -1.94
N PRO A 29 5.83 -13.93 -0.87
CA PRO A 29 7.19 -14.49 -0.81
C PRO A 29 7.22 -16.02 -0.83
N ASP A 30 6.13 -16.65 -0.41
CA ASP A 30 5.87 -18.10 -0.38
C ASP A 30 5.28 -18.66 -1.70
N GLY A 31 4.94 -17.78 -2.66
CA GLY A 31 4.35 -18.17 -3.94
C GLY A 31 2.82 -18.17 -3.99
N TYR A 32 2.12 -17.92 -2.90
CA TYR A 32 0.65 -17.83 -2.89
C TYR A 32 0.15 -16.45 -3.33
N GLU A 33 -1.13 -16.38 -3.72
CA GLU A 33 -1.80 -15.12 -4.07
C GLU A 33 -2.27 -14.37 -2.83
N TYR A 34 -1.94 -13.09 -2.75
CA TYR A 34 -2.34 -12.21 -1.65
C TYR A 34 -3.11 -11.01 -2.17
N GLU A 35 -4.19 -10.66 -1.48
CA GLU A 35 -4.80 -9.36 -1.65
C GLU A 35 -4.02 -8.29 -0.89
N VAL A 36 -3.77 -7.17 -1.56
CA VAL A 36 -3.00 -6.04 -1.05
C VAL A 36 -3.87 -4.80 -1.09
N ARG A 37 -4.12 -4.19 0.08
CA ARG A 37 -4.85 -2.93 0.19
C ARG A 37 -3.99 -1.82 0.78
N PRO A 38 -3.91 -0.65 0.12
CA PRO A 38 -3.23 0.50 0.70
C PRO A 38 -4.05 1.09 1.86
N VAL A 39 -3.35 1.47 2.93
CA VAL A 39 -3.87 2.23 4.06
C VAL A 39 -3.24 3.62 4.03
N ALA A 40 -4.08 4.62 3.81
CA ALA A 40 -3.65 6.02 3.86
C ALA A 40 -3.25 6.42 5.29
N ALA A 41 -2.30 7.35 5.40
CA ALA A 41 -1.82 7.92 6.67
C ALA A 41 -2.97 8.32 7.62
N ALA A 42 -3.97 9.04 7.10
CA ALA A 42 -5.13 9.50 7.86
C ALA A 42 -5.99 8.36 8.46
N ARG A 43 -5.90 7.14 7.94
CA ARG A 43 -6.60 5.94 8.44
C ARG A 43 -5.71 5.05 9.30
N ALA A 44 -4.41 5.31 9.35
CA ALA A 44 -3.45 4.58 10.16
C ALA A 44 -3.45 5.11 11.59
N VAL A 45 -4.42 4.69 12.40
CA VAL A 45 -4.60 5.19 13.77
C VAL A 45 -4.07 4.25 14.85
N LYS A 46 -3.56 3.07 14.47
CA LYS A 46 -3.03 2.05 15.37
C LYS A 46 -1.58 1.72 15.03
N VAL A 47 -0.83 1.31 16.05
CA VAL A 47 0.53 0.77 15.88
C VAL A 47 0.42 -0.70 15.43
N TYR A 48 1.21 -1.09 14.44
CA TYR A 48 1.33 -2.48 13.99
C TYR A 48 2.79 -2.89 13.85
N ARG A 49 3.10 -4.19 13.91
CA ARG A 49 4.46 -4.71 13.67
C ARG A 49 4.58 -5.21 12.23
N CYS A 50 5.59 -4.73 11.51
CA CYS A 50 5.82 -5.08 10.11
C CYS A 50 6.62 -6.39 9.98
N PRO A 51 6.10 -7.46 9.34
CA PRO A 51 6.81 -8.73 9.22
C PRO A 51 8.15 -8.63 8.45
N GLY A 52 8.23 -7.80 7.41
CA GLY A 52 9.43 -7.70 6.57
C GLY A 52 10.62 -6.97 7.18
N CYS A 53 10.46 -6.26 8.31
CA CYS A 53 11.56 -5.57 8.98
C CYS A 53 11.50 -5.61 10.50
N ASP A 54 10.47 -6.24 11.07
CA ASP A 54 10.21 -6.34 12.50
C ASP A 54 9.96 -5.02 13.26
N HIS A 55 10.01 -3.88 12.57
CA HIS A 55 9.78 -2.57 13.16
C HIS A 55 8.29 -2.22 13.24
N HIS A 56 7.95 -1.31 14.15
CA HIS A 56 6.61 -0.76 14.28
C HIS A 56 6.27 0.23 13.16
N ILE A 57 5.08 0.07 12.59
CA ILE A 57 4.37 1.04 11.76
C ILE A 57 3.64 1.98 12.72
N GLN A 58 4.07 3.24 12.79
CA GLN A 58 3.46 4.23 13.69
C GLN A 58 2.14 4.78 13.12
N PRO A 59 1.24 5.29 13.96
CA PRO A 59 0.08 6.05 13.51
C PRO A 59 0.49 7.18 12.57
N GLY A 60 -0.33 7.47 11.56
CA GLY A 60 -0.02 8.43 10.51
C GLY A 60 0.95 7.90 9.43
N THR A 61 1.49 6.68 9.56
CA THR A 61 2.37 6.10 8.54
C THR A 61 1.53 5.41 7.45
N PRO A 62 1.64 5.83 6.18
CA PRO A 62 0.99 5.12 5.08
C PRO A 62 1.65 3.75 4.88
N HIS A 63 0.84 2.71 4.74
CA HIS A 63 1.30 1.33 4.70
C HIS A 63 0.33 0.45 3.91
N VAL A 64 0.60 -0.85 3.80
CA VAL A 64 -0.28 -1.81 3.12
C VAL A 64 -0.74 -2.89 4.08
N VAL A 65 -1.95 -3.38 3.87
CA VAL A 65 -2.51 -4.55 4.55
C VAL A 65 -2.58 -5.67 3.53
N VAL A 66 -2.11 -6.86 3.94
CA VAL A 66 -1.95 -8.02 3.08
C VAL A 66 -2.59 -9.23 3.75
N TRP A 67 -3.38 -10.01 3.01
CA TRP A 67 -3.96 -11.29 3.47
C TRP A 67 -4.07 -12.27 2.29
N PRO A 68 -4.03 -13.60 2.55
CA PRO A 68 -4.20 -14.62 1.52
C PRO A 68 -5.52 -14.47 0.76
N ASN A 69 -5.48 -14.60 -0.57
CA ASN A 69 -6.67 -14.50 -1.43
C ASN A 69 -7.55 -15.77 -1.37
N ASP A 70 -6.96 -16.92 -1.03
CA ASP A 70 -7.61 -18.24 -1.08
C ASP A 70 -8.62 -18.49 0.07
N LEU A 71 -8.57 -17.69 1.13
CA LEU A 71 -9.36 -17.93 2.35
C LEU A 71 -10.37 -16.78 2.58
N PRO A 72 -11.69 -17.00 2.42
CA PRO A 72 -12.70 -15.96 2.65
C PRO A 72 -12.78 -15.46 4.09
N GLN A 73 -12.23 -16.20 5.07
CA GLN A 73 -12.06 -15.78 6.47
C GLN A 73 -10.69 -15.15 6.79
N ALA A 74 -9.84 -14.89 5.80
CA ALA A 74 -8.48 -14.34 5.98
C ALA A 74 -8.41 -12.90 6.53
N VAL A 75 -9.55 -12.32 6.90
CA VAL A 75 -9.63 -11.02 7.58
C VAL A 75 -8.80 -11.01 8.87
N GLU A 76 -8.79 -12.10 9.62
CA GLU A 76 -8.02 -12.22 10.86
C GLU A 76 -6.51 -12.36 10.59
N GLU A 77 -6.13 -12.81 9.40
CA GLU A 77 -4.73 -12.95 8.96
C GLU A 77 -4.18 -11.70 8.26
N ARG A 78 -4.88 -10.56 8.37
CA ARG A 78 -4.41 -9.28 7.85
C ARG A 78 -3.10 -8.86 8.52
N ARG A 79 -2.02 -8.90 7.75
CA ARG A 79 -0.71 -8.42 8.18
C ARG A 79 -0.46 -7.03 7.64
N HIS A 80 0.03 -6.16 8.50
CA HIS A 80 0.37 -4.78 8.15
C HIS A 80 1.85 -4.69 7.79
N TRP A 81 2.16 -4.18 6.60
CA TRP A 81 3.51 -4.03 6.10
C TRP A 81 3.78 -2.58 5.74
N HIS A 82 4.98 -2.07 6.02
CA HIS A 82 5.43 -0.86 5.33
C HIS A 82 5.38 -1.10 3.82
N THR A 83 4.92 -0.12 3.05
CA THR A 83 4.91 -0.19 1.57
C THR A 83 6.26 -0.67 1.00
N PRO A 84 7.42 -0.10 1.37
CA PRO A 84 8.71 -0.59 0.87
C PRO A 84 9.10 -1.99 1.37
N CYS A 85 8.58 -2.45 2.51
CA CYS A 85 8.80 -3.83 2.96
C CYS A 85 8.04 -4.82 2.08
N TRP A 86 6.79 -4.51 1.72
CA TRP A 86 6.01 -5.37 0.83
C TRP A 86 6.59 -5.40 -0.59
N THR A 87 6.97 -4.24 -1.14
CA THR A 87 7.58 -4.18 -2.48
C THR A 87 8.85 -5.03 -2.58
N ASN A 88 9.67 -5.05 -1.53
CA ASN A 88 10.94 -5.78 -1.48
C ASN A 88 10.84 -7.09 -0.68
N ARG A 89 9.64 -7.65 -0.49
CA ARG A 89 9.38 -8.83 0.37
C ARG A 89 10.23 -10.06 0.02
N ALA A 90 10.62 -10.22 -1.24
CA ALA A 90 11.46 -11.33 -1.68
C ALA A 90 12.91 -11.23 -1.18
N THR A 91 13.40 -10.03 -0.88
CA THR A 91 14.81 -9.78 -0.50
C THR A 91 14.94 -9.14 0.87
N ARG A 92 13.84 -8.65 1.45
CA ARG A 92 13.82 -7.94 2.73
C ARG A 92 13.30 -8.85 3.83
N GLY A 93 14.13 -9.04 4.86
CA GLY A 93 13.75 -9.67 6.12
C GLY A 93 14.39 -8.95 7.31
N PRO A 94 14.00 -9.29 8.55
CA PRO A 94 14.62 -8.76 9.76
C PRO A 94 16.14 -9.00 9.73
N THR A 95 16.93 -7.92 9.72
CA THR A 95 18.39 -7.98 9.59
C THR A 95 19.08 -8.46 10.86
N ARG A 96 18.40 -8.39 12.01
CA ARG A 96 18.90 -8.89 13.29
C ARG A 96 17.80 -9.70 13.97
N LYS A 97 17.97 -11.03 13.96
CA LYS A 97 17.20 -11.93 14.83
C LYS A 97 17.93 -11.98 16.16
N TRP A 98 17.38 -11.40 17.21
CA TRP A 98 17.89 -11.66 18.56
C TRP A 98 17.30 -13.01 18.99
N SER A 99 18.17 -14.00 19.18
CA SER A 99 17.86 -15.26 19.88
C SER A 99 18.06 -15.08 21.37
#